data_AF-A0A6I1R714-F1
#
_entry.id   AF-A0A6I1R714-F1
#
_cell.length_a   1.000
_cell.length_b   1.000
_cell.length_c   1.000
_cell.angle_alpha   90.00
_cell.angle_beta   90.00
_cell.angle_gamma   90.00
#
_symmetry.space_group_name_H-M   'P 1'
#
loop_
_entity.id
_entity.type
_entity.pdbx_description
1 polymer ?
#
loop_
_entity_poly.entity_id
_entity_poly.type
_entity_poly.pdbx_seq_one_letter_code
_entity_poly.pdbx_strand_id
1 'polypeptide(L)' 'MTATHRKQRLDAATHSEKPGSIKELAAIAKRDLKNVNADVHLLARLSLLDLVEEKAGPKRRGRKPPRVSYAAVSVEIPLA' A
#
# COMPACT_ATOMS: atom_id res chain seq x y z
N MET A 1 -16.54 -12.18 -12.02
CA MET A 1 -15.14 -12.10 -11.52
C MET A 1 -14.95 -10.81 -10.75
N THR A 2 -15.17 -10.92 -9.44
CA THR A 2 -15.48 -9.86 -8.48
C THR A 2 -14.25 -9.09 -8.02
N ALA A 3 -14.41 -7.78 -7.80
CA ALA A 3 -13.34 -6.84 -7.45
C ALA A 3 -12.56 -7.18 -6.15
N THR A 4 -13.10 -8.08 -5.32
CA THR A 4 -12.59 -8.49 -4.00
C THR A 4 -11.21 -9.16 -4.06
N HIS A 5 -10.94 -9.99 -5.07
CA HIS A 5 -9.66 -10.71 -5.17
C HIS A 5 -8.47 -9.79 -5.49
N ARG A 6 -8.72 -8.63 -6.12
CA ARG A 6 -7.66 -7.69 -6.51
C ARG A 6 -7.10 -6.90 -5.32
N LYS A 7 -7.95 -6.57 -4.35
CA LYS A 7 -7.54 -5.84 -3.14
C LYS A 7 -6.78 -6.73 -2.16
N GLN A 8 -7.23 -7.97 -1.98
CA GLN A 8 -6.58 -8.97 -1.11
C GLN A 8 -5.10 -9.20 -1.45
N ARG A 9 -4.71 -9.15 -2.73
CA ARG A 9 -3.30 -9.31 -3.14
C ARG A 9 -2.39 -8.13 -2.78
N LEU A 10 -2.94 -6.91 -2.70
CA LEU A 10 -2.14 -5.72 -2.37
C LEU A 10 -1.84 -5.69 -0.87
N ASP A 11 -2.84 -6.01 -0.06
CA ASP A 11 -2.72 -6.04 1.40
C ASP A 11 -1.73 -7.13 1.83
N ALA A 12 -1.85 -8.34 1.28
CA ALA A 12 -0.91 -9.44 1.54
C ALA A 12 0.54 -9.10 1.12
N ALA A 13 0.73 -8.45 -0.03
CA ALA A 13 2.07 -8.06 -0.50
C ALA A 13 2.71 -6.99 0.42
N THR A 14 1.91 -6.06 0.94
CA THR A 14 2.43 -5.00 1.81
C THR A 14 2.74 -5.52 3.22
N HIS A 15 1.98 -6.50 3.71
CA HIS A 15 2.20 -7.16 5.01
C HIS A 15 3.39 -8.12 4.99
N SER A 16 3.46 -9.01 3.99
CA SER A 16 4.47 -10.09 3.96
C SER A 16 5.82 -9.64 3.41
N GLU A 17 5.86 -8.77 2.40
CA GLU A 17 7.11 -8.49 1.67
C GLU A 17 7.73 -7.12 1.98
N LYS A 18 7.04 -6.26 2.75
CA LYS A 18 7.54 -4.95 3.22
C LYS A 18 8.29 -4.15 2.13
N PRO A 19 7.65 -3.86 1.00
CA PRO A 19 8.31 -3.22 -0.14
C PRO A 19 9.00 -1.92 0.25
N GLY A 20 10.21 -1.69 -0.27
CA GLY A 20 11.01 -0.48 -0.02
C GLY A 20 10.51 0.75 -0.79
N SER A 21 9.54 0.60 -1.69
CA SER A 21 8.91 1.70 -2.42
C SER A 21 7.57 1.30 -3.03
N ILE A 22 6.77 2.30 -3.44
CA ILE A 22 5.53 2.09 -4.20
C ILE A 22 5.78 1.36 -5.53
N LYS A 23 6.94 1.60 -6.18
CA LYS A 23 7.33 0.93 -7.42
C LYS A 23 7.56 -0.57 -7.21
N GLU A 24 8.20 -0.92 -6.11
CA GLU A 24 8.45 -2.31 -5.72
C GLU A 24 7.15 -3.02 -5.34
N LEU A 25 6.26 -2.34 -4.60
CA LEU A 25 4.91 -2.84 -4.32
C LEU A 25 4.14 -3.15 -5.61
N ALA A 26 4.23 -2.27 -6.62
CA ALA A 26 3.59 -2.49 -7.91
C ALA A 26 4.15 -3.72 -8.64
N ALA A 27 5.46 -3.96 -8.56
CA ALA A 27 6.10 -5.13 -9.14
C ALA A 27 5.66 -6.44 -8.45
N ILE A 28 5.65 -6.47 -7.12
CA ILE A 28 5.21 -7.63 -6.32
C ILE A 28 3.72 -7.92 -6.56
N ALA A 29 2.88 -6.88 -6.52
CA ALA A 29 1.46 -7.01 -6.80
C ALA A 29 1.15 -7.32 -8.27
N LYS A 30 2.14 -7.22 -9.17
CA LYS A 30 1.97 -7.30 -10.64
C LYS A 30 0.85 -6.39 -11.13
N ARG A 31 0.81 -5.15 -10.65
CA ARG A 31 -0.20 -4.13 -10.99
C ARG A 31 0.47 -2.88 -11.57
N ASP A 32 -0.31 -2.12 -12.33
CA ASP A 32 0.17 -0.84 -12.87
C ASP A 32 0.51 0.15 -11.76
N LEU A 33 1.62 0.88 -11.93
CA LEU A 33 2.15 1.80 -10.95
C LEU A 33 1.19 2.94 -10.63
N LYS A 34 0.45 3.49 -11.61
CA LYS A 34 -0.48 4.59 -11.36
C LYS A 34 -1.62 4.14 -10.47
N ASN A 35 -2.15 2.95 -10.73
CA ASN A 35 -3.23 2.36 -9.92
C ASN A 35 -2.77 2.06 -8.50
N VAL A 36 -1.57 1.48 -8.34
CA VAL A 36 -0.99 1.22 -7.01
C VAL A 36 -0.70 2.51 -6.27
N ASN A 37 -0.20 3.54 -6.96
CA ASN A 37 0.03 4.84 -6.35
C ASN A 37 -1.27 5.49 -5.86
N ALA A 38 -2.34 5.40 -6.65
CA ALA A 38 -3.67 5.89 -6.24
C ALA A 38 -4.21 5.11 -5.03
N ASP A 39 -4.12 3.78 -5.05
CA ASP A 39 -4.56 2.90 -3.96
C ASP A 39 -3.78 3.21 -2.67
N VAL A 40 -2.46 3.33 -2.75
CA VAL A 40 -1.58 3.65 -1.60
C VAL A 40 -1.89 5.02 -1.01
N HIS A 41 -2.11 6.05 -1.84
CA HIS A 41 -2.49 7.37 -1.35
C HIS A 41 -3.89 7.39 -0.73
N LEU A 42 -4.83 6.60 -1.26
CA LEU A 42 -6.14 6.43 -0.65
C LEU A 42 -6.04 5.79 0.73
N LEU A 43 -5.29 4.69 0.84
CA LEU A 43 -5.06 4.01 2.12
C LEU A 43 -4.35 4.91 3.14
N ALA A 44 -3.39 5.72 2.71
CA ALA A 44 -2.73 6.67 3.58
C ALA A 44 -3.67 7.76 4.09
N ARG A 45 -4.58 8.28 3.25
CA ARG A 45 -5.62 9.23 3.68
C ARG A 45 -6.57 8.63 4.72
N LEU A 46 -6.82 7.34 4.64
CA LEU A 46 -7.64 6.60 5.59
C LEU A 46 -6.88 6.19 6.86
N SER A 47 -5.61 6.59 7.01
CA SER A 47 -4.74 6.17 8.12
C SER A 47 -4.58 4.65 8.22
N LEU A 48 -4.75 3.94 7.11
CA LEU A 48 -4.54 2.50 6.99
C LEU A 48 -3.09 2.18 6.59
N LEU A 49 -2.35 3.17 6.08
CA LEU A 49 -1.00 2.96 5.57
C LEU A 49 -0.15 4.21 5.80
N ASP A 50 1.05 4.02 6.30
CA ASP A 50 2.02 5.08 6.52
C ASP A 50 3.01 5.16 5.35
N LEU A 51 3.26 6.39 4.89
CA LEU A 51 4.29 6.72 3.91
C LEU A 51 5.43 7.42 4.62
N VAL A 52 6.37 6.64 5.15
CA VAL A 52 7.55 7.18 5.80
C VAL A 52 8.51 7.68 4.71
N GLU A 53 8.93 8.94 4.75
CA GLU A 53 10.04 9.38 3.90
C GLU A 53 11.35 8.89 4.51
N GLU A 54 11.98 7.92 3.87
CA GLU A 54 13.36 7.56 4.20
C GLU A 54 14.27 8.66 3.67
N LYS A 55 14.98 9.34 4.58
CA LYS A 55 16.01 10.32 4.23
C LYS A 55 17.05 9.66 3.35
N ALA A 56 17.07 10.01 2.07
CA ALA A 56 18.17 9.69 1.20
C ALA A 56 19.20 10.83 1.25
N GLY A 57 20.49 10.48 1.12
CA GLY A 57 21.58 11.46 1.16
C GLY A 57 21.43 12.59 0.12
N PRO A 58 22.30 13.62 0.15
CA PRO A 58 22.11 14.93 -0.49
C PRO A 58 21.88 14.95 -2.01
N LYS A 59 21.96 13.81 -2.71
CA LYS A 59 21.74 13.67 -4.17
C LYS A 59 20.62 12.70 -4.57
N ARG A 60 19.83 12.16 -3.64
CA ARG A 60 18.77 11.19 -3.97
C ARG A 60 17.42 11.65 -3.42
N ARG A 61 16.36 11.53 -4.23
CA ARG A 61 14.99 11.63 -3.70
C ARG A 61 14.79 10.51 -2.67
N GLY A 62 14.28 10.87 -1.49
CA GLY A 62 13.93 9.92 -0.45
C GLY A 62 12.97 8.86 -0.99
N ARG A 63 13.14 7.61 -0.54
CA ARG A 63 12.17 6.56 -0.83
C ARG A 63 10.97 6.78 0.07
N LYS A 64 9.78 6.41 -0.43
CA LYS A 64 8.54 6.38 0.36
C LYS A 64 8.09 4.93 0.45
N PRO A 65 8.62 4.15 1.40
CA PRO A 65 8.17 2.79 1.60
C PRO A 65 6.73 2.84 2.16
N PRO A 66 5.77 2.16 1.53
CA PRO A 66 4.48 1.95 2.15
C PRO A 66 4.65 0.98 3.33
N ARG A 67 4.11 1.35 4.49
CA ARG A 67 4.11 0.55 5.72
C ARG A 67 2.69 0.41 6.22
N VAL A 68 2.28 -0.82 6.50
CA VAL A 68 0.97 -1.07 7.12
C VAL A 68 1.19 -1.09 8.63
N SER A 69 0.48 -0.23 9.36
CA SER A 69 0.59 -0.09 10.82
C SER A 69 -0.50 -0.87 11.59
N TYR A 70 -1.35 -1.63 10.91
CA TYR A 70 -2.38 -2.48 11.52
C TYR A 70 -2.10 -3.97 11.32
N ALA A 71 -2.52 -4.80 12.28
CA ALA A 71 -2.48 -6.26 12.16
C ALA A 71 -3.72 -6.82 11.45
N ALA A 72 -4.91 -6.25 11.70
CA ALA A 72 -6.17 -6.63 11.09
C ALA A 72 -7.12 -5.42 11.01
N VAL A 73 -8.05 -5.44 10.05
CA VAL A 73 -9.12 -4.45 9.92
C VAL A 73 -10.46 -5.19 9.94
N SER A 74 -11.33 -4.83 10.88
CA SER A 74 -12.72 -5.29 10.91
C SER A 74 -13.63 -4.20 10.33
N VAL A 75 -14.45 -4.55 9.36
CA VAL A 75 -15.42 -3.63 8.75
C VAL A 75 -16.82 -4.20 8.97
N GLU A 76 -17.66 -3.46 9.67
CA GLU A 76 -19.07 -3.77 9.84
C GLU A 76 -19.90 -2.86 8.94
N ILE A 77 -20.73 -3.45 8.08
CA ILE A 77 -21.60 -2.72 7.16
C ILE A 77 -23.04 -3.00 7.60
N PRO A 78 -23.70 -2.06 8.30
CA PRO A 78 -25.11 -2.23 8.62
C PRO A 78 -25.92 -2.16 7.34
N LEU A 79 -26.81 -3.13 7.15
CA LEU A 79 -27.80 -3.14 6.08
C LEU A 79 -29.10 -2.57 6.65
N ALA A 80 -29.60 -1.50 6.01
CA ALA A 80 -30.94 -0.98 6.26
C ALA A 80 -31.99 -1.81 5.52
#